data_AF-A0A9C9BVM4-F1
#
_entry.id   AF-A0A9C9BVM4-F1
#
_cell.length_a   1.000
_cell.length_b   1.000
_cell.length_c   1.000
_cell.angle_alpha   90.00
_cell.angle_beta   90.00
_cell.angle_gamma   90.00
#
_symmetry.space_group_name_H-M   'P 1'
#
loop_
_entity.id
_entity.type
_entity.pdbx_description
1 polymer ?
#
loop_
_entity_poly.entity_id
_entity_poly.type
_entity_poly.pdbx_seq_one_letter_code
_entity_poly.pdbx_strand_id
1 'polypeptide(L)'
;MKLLHALLLTALLLSACAPQPTPPPAAPPGGTQVSPPRPASPKPPNPSPMPPTPRPPSPPSPQKPPGYPPPSPGAGKPLQPYPGPTGDSGMEMYNTQGKTSEVLPQETYLAQVYAETSPQSAWVYQTTLDAALPAGQRYDMGAFCRLFPRSDGTGYDVIFGGAFDTREVPETRRYEGDVHRALGNGLAFQSEPQLFSNHGGDFAIDTDGQFYYLLNAHPEGWRLGKYDPDFNLVKEVIVPLPAGHAGNDQMLRVWEGRVYLSGLYNPDNPDMHSNKDAAPDATLYTHVWIYDTDLNPLEDHVLDDEPNINGGTLIPYGEGFAYLAADNILHNHLYAFLYDADWNFLGSKLLNEDGQWSMGATVVDGRIYVAYHSGKHVQGDVWVDIYDTDWTLLDRIQVTQVEKGFNAQRPWVQVLGDRMFVSYDVSREPQGVVDFQCLVSVFEKR
;
A
#
# COMPACT_ATOMS: atom_id res chain seq x y z
N MET A 1 16.83 -43.58 -39.91
CA MET A 1 16.25 -42.25 -39.64
C MET A 1 16.83 -41.66 -38.35
N LYS A 2 18.11 -41.31 -38.38
CA LYS A 2 18.83 -40.45 -37.42
C LYS A 2 20.08 -39.97 -38.16
N LEU A 3 19.92 -39.04 -39.11
CA LEU A 3 21.02 -38.31 -39.76
C LEU A 3 20.42 -37.26 -40.72
N LEU A 4 19.71 -36.26 -40.20
CA LEU A 4 19.31 -35.09 -41.01
C LEU A 4 18.85 -33.95 -40.08
N HIS A 5 19.73 -33.41 -39.24
CA HIS A 5 19.49 -32.13 -38.53
C HIS A 5 20.80 -31.38 -38.18
N ALA A 6 21.93 -31.77 -38.76
CA ALA A 6 23.25 -31.19 -38.45
C ALA A 6 23.88 -30.42 -39.63
N LEU A 7 23.08 -29.85 -40.54
CA LEU A 7 23.59 -29.20 -41.76
C LEU A 7 22.86 -27.90 -42.16
N LEU A 8 22.16 -27.25 -41.22
CA LEU A 8 21.54 -25.93 -41.47
C LEU A 8 22.01 -24.83 -40.51
N LEU A 9 23.14 -25.02 -39.84
CA LEU A 9 23.74 -24.05 -38.91
C LEU A 9 25.20 -23.75 -39.27
N THR A 10 25.48 -23.45 -40.55
CA THR A 10 26.83 -23.01 -40.97
C THR A 10 26.83 -22.11 -42.22
N ALA A 11 25.77 -21.33 -42.44
CA ALA A 11 25.68 -20.42 -43.60
C ALA A 11 25.08 -19.02 -43.29
N LEU A 12 25.11 -18.59 -42.02
CA LEU A 12 24.58 -17.29 -41.59
C LEU A 12 25.51 -16.54 -40.61
N LEU A 13 26.81 -16.78 -40.69
CA LEU A 13 27.84 -16.14 -39.83
C LEU A 13 29.05 -15.56 -40.59
N LEU A 14 28.91 -15.22 -41.87
CA LEU A 14 29.95 -14.55 -42.64
C LEU A 14 29.37 -13.44 -43.55
N SER A 15 28.82 -12.38 -42.94
CA SER A 15 28.67 -11.09 -43.62
C SER A 15 28.40 -9.95 -42.62
N ALA A 16 29.44 -9.47 -41.93
CA ALA A 16 29.47 -8.15 -41.30
C ALA A 16 30.86 -7.85 -40.69
N CYS A 17 31.89 -7.77 -41.53
CA CYS A 17 33.16 -7.13 -41.17
C CYS A 17 33.53 -6.16 -42.29
N ALA A 18 32.88 -4.99 -42.30
CA ALA A 18 33.38 -3.82 -42.99
C ALA A 18 33.80 -2.80 -41.91
N PRO A 19 35.03 -2.24 -41.96
CA PRO A 19 35.47 -1.25 -41.00
C PRO A 19 34.63 0.03 -41.13
N GLN A 20 34.04 0.48 -40.03
CA GLN A 20 33.40 1.79 -39.97
C GLN A 20 34.45 2.90 -40.17
N PRO A 21 34.14 3.98 -40.90
CA PRO A 21 35.02 5.14 -40.99
C PRO A 21 35.13 5.81 -39.62
N THR A 22 36.37 6.11 -39.22
CA THR A 22 36.69 6.86 -38.01
C THR A 22 36.02 8.23 -38.03
N PRO A 23 35.41 8.69 -36.92
CA PRO A 23 34.91 10.04 -36.82
C PRO A 23 36.07 11.05 -36.90
N PRO A 24 35.87 12.24 -37.49
CA PRO A 24 36.90 13.26 -37.54
C PRO A 24 37.27 13.73 -36.11
N PRO A 25 38.54 14.11 -35.88
CA PRO A 25 39.00 14.55 -34.58
C PRO A 25 38.25 15.80 -34.13
N ALA A 26 37.83 15.79 -32.86
CA ALA A 26 37.23 16.94 -32.20
C ALA A 26 38.16 18.16 -32.28
N ALA A 27 37.60 19.31 -32.64
CA ALA A 27 38.30 20.58 -32.64
C ALA A 27 38.85 20.87 -31.23
N PRO A 28 40.07 21.43 -31.10
CA PRO A 28 40.63 21.78 -29.81
C PRO A 28 39.76 22.84 -29.12
N PRO A 29 39.56 22.75 -27.79
CA PRO A 29 38.87 23.80 -27.06
C PRO A 29 39.63 25.12 -27.22
N GLY A 30 38.90 26.13 -27.70
CA GLY A 30 39.41 27.50 -27.84
C GLY A 30 39.96 28.00 -26.51
N GLY A 31 41.14 28.60 -26.57
CA GLY A 31 41.84 29.12 -25.40
C GLY A 31 40.99 30.14 -24.64
N THR A 32 40.75 29.86 -23.38
CA THR A 32 40.33 30.85 -22.39
C THR A 32 41.41 31.92 -22.28
N GLN A 33 41.08 33.15 -22.70
CA GLN A 33 41.85 34.33 -22.35
C GLN A 33 41.84 34.51 -20.83
N VAL A 34 43.02 34.41 -20.22
CA VAL A 34 43.25 34.76 -18.82
C VAL A 34 43.13 36.27 -18.70
N SER A 35 42.05 36.74 -18.06
CA SER A 35 41.95 38.12 -17.61
C SER A 35 42.90 38.37 -16.44
N PRO A 36 43.57 39.53 -16.35
CA PRO A 36 44.45 39.84 -15.23
C PRO A 36 43.68 39.91 -13.90
N PRO A 37 44.32 39.57 -12.77
CA PRO A 37 43.66 39.52 -11.48
C PRO A 37 43.16 40.91 -11.07
N ARG A 38 41.87 40.99 -10.70
CA ARG A 38 41.29 42.16 -10.04
C ARG A 38 41.98 42.38 -8.69
N PRO A 39 42.33 43.62 -8.31
CA PRO A 39 42.83 43.92 -6.98
C PRO A 39 41.77 43.56 -5.91
N ALA A 40 42.24 42.98 -4.81
CA ALA A 40 41.42 42.54 -3.70
C ALA A 40 40.58 43.71 -3.15
N SER A 41 39.26 43.51 -3.10
CA SER A 41 38.36 44.43 -2.41
C SER A 41 38.58 44.33 -0.89
N PRO A 42 38.50 45.46 -0.16
CA PRO A 42 38.72 45.45 1.28
C PRO A 42 37.68 44.57 1.98
N LYS A 43 38.18 43.75 2.91
CA LYS A 43 37.39 42.84 3.74
C LYS A 43 36.36 43.66 4.55
N PRO A 44 35.06 43.37 4.45
CA PRO A 44 34.08 44.04 5.30
C PRO A 44 34.33 43.67 6.78
N PRO A 45 34.06 44.59 7.72
CA PRO A 45 34.24 44.32 9.14
C PRO A 45 33.33 43.17 9.58
N ASN A 46 33.85 42.31 10.45
CA ASN A 46 33.09 41.21 11.04
C ASN A 46 31.82 41.76 11.71
N PRO A 47 30.62 41.24 11.38
CA PRO A 47 29.41 41.61 12.09
C PRO A 47 29.50 41.09 13.52
N SER A 48 29.14 41.94 14.48
CA SER A 48 28.95 41.56 15.87
C SER A 48 27.92 40.43 15.98
N PRO A 49 28.08 39.49 16.93
CA PRO A 49 27.13 38.40 17.12
C PRO A 49 25.76 38.98 17.46
N MET A 50 24.75 38.66 16.64
CA MET A 50 23.37 38.96 16.96
C MET A 50 22.94 38.11 18.18
N PRO A 51 22.13 38.68 19.09
CA PRO A 51 21.50 37.89 20.13
C PRO A 51 20.64 36.78 19.51
N PRO A 52 20.56 35.59 20.15
CA PRO A 52 19.78 34.48 19.63
C PRO A 52 18.32 34.93 19.46
N THR A 53 17.81 34.74 18.25
CA THR A 53 16.39 34.87 17.95
C THR A 53 15.60 33.91 18.84
N PRO A 54 14.50 34.35 19.48
CA PRO A 54 13.61 33.45 20.21
C PRO A 54 13.18 32.32 19.28
N ARG A 55 13.24 31.07 19.76
CA ARG A 55 12.67 29.94 19.02
C ARG A 55 11.19 30.25 18.74
N PRO A 56 10.70 30.06 17.50
CA PRO A 56 9.27 30.06 17.27
C PRO A 56 8.61 29.02 18.20
N PRO A 57 7.42 29.31 18.74
CA PRO A 57 6.70 28.34 19.56
C PRO A 57 6.51 27.04 18.76
N SER A 58 6.65 25.90 19.44
CA SER A 58 6.33 24.61 18.85
C SER A 58 4.93 24.66 18.22
N PRO A 59 4.72 24.07 17.03
CA PRO A 59 3.38 23.97 16.48
C PRO A 59 2.46 23.30 17.51
N PRO A 60 1.21 23.77 17.64
CA PRO A 60 0.25 23.13 18.53
C PRO A 60 0.12 21.66 18.17
N SER A 61 0.07 20.78 19.18
CA SER A 61 -0.30 19.38 19.00
C SER A 61 -1.56 19.30 18.13
N PRO A 62 -1.66 18.32 17.20
CA PRO A 62 -2.85 18.17 16.35
C PRO A 62 -4.09 18.19 17.24
N GLN A 63 -4.95 19.19 17.03
CA GLN A 63 -6.26 19.18 17.68
C GLN A 63 -7.00 17.96 17.14
N LYS A 64 -7.50 17.12 18.06
CA LYS A 64 -8.42 16.03 17.72
C LYS A 64 -9.52 16.66 16.84
N PRO A 65 -9.76 16.17 15.60
CA PRO A 65 -10.81 16.71 14.76
C PRO A 65 -12.14 16.71 15.55
N PRO A 66 -13.12 17.58 15.21
CA PRO A 66 -14.44 17.55 15.84
C PRO A 66 -15.06 16.18 15.59
N GLY A 67 -14.81 15.27 16.52
CA GLY A 67 -15.26 13.89 16.46
C GLY A 67 -16.73 13.89 16.82
N TYR A 68 -17.52 13.26 15.96
CA TYR A 68 -18.78 12.70 16.42
C TYR A 68 -18.44 11.81 17.63
N PRO A 69 -19.14 11.96 18.78
CA PRO A 69 -18.95 11.05 19.90
C PRO A 69 -19.22 9.64 19.38
N PRO A 70 -18.42 8.65 19.78
CA PRO A 70 -18.60 7.30 19.28
C PRO A 70 -20.00 6.78 19.56
N PRO A 71 -20.50 5.88 18.71
CA PRO A 71 -21.56 4.98 19.13
C PRO A 71 -21.24 4.39 20.51
N SER A 72 -22.19 4.53 21.43
CA SER A 72 -22.13 3.73 22.65
C SER A 72 -22.21 2.26 22.24
N PRO A 73 -21.39 1.36 22.82
CA PRO A 73 -21.42 -0.04 22.47
C PRO A 73 -22.87 -0.54 22.58
N GLY A 74 -23.43 -0.98 21.46
CA GLY A 74 -24.55 -1.90 21.49
C GLY A 74 -24.17 -3.07 22.39
N ALA A 75 -25.15 -3.67 23.06
CA ALA A 75 -24.92 -4.90 23.81
C ALA A 75 -24.67 -6.05 22.83
N GLY A 76 -23.50 -6.06 22.18
CA GLY A 76 -23.00 -7.15 21.37
C GLY A 76 -22.98 -8.42 22.23
N LYS A 77 -23.43 -9.53 21.65
CA LYS A 77 -23.30 -10.82 22.33
C LYS A 77 -21.81 -11.13 22.47
N PRO A 78 -21.34 -11.60 23.64
CA PRO A 78 -19.96 -12.05 23.77
C PRO A 78 -19.66 -13.08 22.68
N LEU A 79 -18.52 -12.92 22.00
CA LEU A 79 -17.97 -13.89 21.06
C LEU A 79 -18.12 -15.31 21.63
N GLN A 80 -19.04 -16.08 21.06
CA GLN A 80 -19.02 -17.52 21.23
C GLN A 80 -17.88 -18.02 20.34
N PRO A 81 -16.93 -18.82 20.85
CA PRO A 81 -15.96 -19.47 19.98
C PRO A 81 -16.71 -20.16 18.85
N TYR A 82 -16.45 -19.78 17.60
CA TYR A 82 -17.16 -20.36 16.45
C TYR A 82 -16.97 -21.88 16.51
N PRO A 83 -18.01 -22.69 16.73
CA PRO A 83 -17.86 -24.13 16.95
C PRO A 83 -17.72 -24.92 15.63
N GLY A 84 -17.52 -24.22 14.51
CA GLY A 84 -17.38 -24.80 13.19
C GLY A 84 -15.96 -25.30 12.92
N PRO A 85 -15.77 -26.20 11.94
CA PRO A 85 -14.44 -26.52 11.44
C PRO A 85 -13.78 -25.24 10.91
N THR A 86 -12.51 -25.04 11.26
CA THR A 86 -11.66 -24.02 10.64
C THR A 86 -11.54 -24.32 9.15
N GLY A 87 -11.75 -23.32 8.30
CA GLY A 87 -11.44 -23.44 6.88
C GLY A 87 -9.92 -23.46 6.66
N ASP A 88 -9.48 -24.00 5.53
CA ASP A 88 -8.08 -23.98 5.07
C ASP A 88 -7.76 -22.76 4.20
N SER A 89 -8.61 -21.72 4.21
CA SER A 89 -8.36 -20.47 3.49
C SER A 89 -7.09 -19.75 3.94
N GLY A 90 -6.80 -19.77 5.24
CA GLY A 90 -5.52 -19.30 5.78
C GLY A 90 -4.34 -20.08 5.22
N MET A 91 -4.50 -21.40 5.05
CA MET A 91 -3.49 -22.27 4.44
C MET A 91 -3.30 -21.98 2.95
N GLU A 92 -4.36 -21.69 2.20
CA GLU A 92 -4.24 -21.29 0.80
C GLU A 92 -3.46 -20.00 0.65
N MET A 93 -3.86 -18.94 1.35
CA MET A 93 -3.12 -17.67 1.31
C MET A 93 -1.67 -17.87 1.76
N TYR A 94 -1.45 -18.62 2.84
CA TYR A 94 -0.11 -18.97 3.32
C TYR A 94 0.71 -19.80 2.32
N ASN A 95 0.07 -20.63 1.48
CA ASN A 95 0.75 -21.42 0.46
C ASN A 95 1.00 -20.63 -0.84
N THR A 96 0.29 -19.52 -1.05
CA THR A 96 0.60 -18.52 -2.09
C THR A 96 1.64 -17.49 -1.64
N GLN A 97 2.13 -17.60 -0.40
CA GLN A 97 3.33 -16.93 0.07
C GLN A 97 4.53 -17.84 -0.23
N GLY A 98 5.49 -17.32 -0.98
CA GLY A 98 6.77 -17.89 -1.31
C GLY A 98 7.61 -18.16 -0.07
N LYS A 99 7.54 -19.40 0.42
CA LYS A 99 8.36 -19.88 1.54
C LYS A 99 9.85 -19.73 1.23
N THR A 100 10.53 -18.79 1.90
CA THR A 100 11.96 -18.96 2.17
C THR A 100 12.08 -19.63 3.53
N SER A 101 12.55 -20.88 3.56
CA SER A 101 12.84 -21.59 4.82
C SER A 101 13.98 -20.94 5.61
N GLU A 102 14.68 -19.98 5.00
CA GLU A 102 15.68 -19.13 5.62
C GLU A 102 15.17 -17.69 5.59
N VAL A 103 15.09 -17.06 6.76
CA VAL A 103 15.06 -15.60 6.87
C VAL A 103 16.38 -15.12 6.32
N LEU A 104 16.37 -14.55 5.11
CA LEU A 104 17.57 -13.91 4.58
C LEU A 104 17.94 -12.78 5.54
N PRO A 105 19.20 -12.70 6.01
CA PRO A 105 19.67 -11.51 6.70
C PRO A 105 19.31 -10.27 5.90
N GLN A 106 18.88 -9.18 6.55
CA GLN A 106 18.46 -7.95 5.88
C GLN A 106 19.46 -7.47 4.82
N GLU A 107 20.75 -7.62 5.08
CA GLU A 107 21.83 -7.32 4.13
C GLU A 107 21.77 -8.17 2.85
N THR A 108 21.44 -9.46 2.99
CA THR A 108 21.25 -10.39 1.88
C THR A 108 19.98 -10.04 1.12
N TYR A 109 18.86 -9.80 1.82
CA TYR A 109 17.59 -9.33 1.25
C TYR A 109 17.78 -8.07 0.40
N LEU A 110 18.42 -7.04 0.96
CA LEU A 110 18.67 -5.78 0.26
C LEU A 110 19.61 -5.98 -0.93
N ALA A 111 20.72 -6.71 -0.78
CA ALA A 111 21.67 -6.96 -1.86
C ALA A 111 21.04 -7.65 -3.08
N GLN A 112 20.07 -8.50 -2.81
CA GLN A 112 19.34 -9.30 -3.77
C GLN A 112 18.29 -8.50 -4.56
N VAL A 113 17.44 -7.72 -3.86
CA VAL A 113 16.55 -6.71 -4.50
C VAL A 113 17.39 -5.80 -5.41
N TYR A 114 18.55 -5.38 -4.91
CA TYR A 114 19.47 -4.46 -5.57
C TYR A 114 20.22 -5.01 -6.80
N ALA A 115 20.41 -6.32 -6.89
CA ALA A 115 21.10 -6.96 -8.02
C ALA A 115 20.16 -7.20 -9.22
N GLU A 116 18.86 -7.21 -8.98
CA GLU A 116 17.87 -7.76 -9.91
C GLU A 116 16.92 -6.73 -10.50
N THR A 117 16.75 -5.58 -9.86
CA THR A 117 16.15 -4.39 -10.48
C THR A 117 17.10 -3.82 -11.53
N SER A 118 16.69 -3.84 -12.80
CA SER A 118 17.46 -3.24 -13.90
C SER A 118 17.67 -1.73 -13.66
N PRO A 119 18.86 -1.16 -13.91
CA PRO A 119 19.04 0.30 -13.95
C PRO A 119 18.10 1.00 -14.96
N GLN A 120 17.49 0.24 -15.88
CA GLN A 120 16.53 0.71 -16.89
C GLN A 120 15.06 0.49 -16.47
N SER A 121 14.75 -0.17 -15.34
CA SER A 121 13.40 -0.12 -14.77
C SER A 121 13.09 1.24 -14.12
N ALA A 122 14.10 2.13 -14.06
CA ALA A 122 14.04 3.52 -13.63
C ALA A 122 13.31 4.46 -14.62
N TRP A 123 12.27 3.99 -15.31
CA TRP A 123 11.41 4.90 -16.08
C TRP A 123 10.51 5.67 -15.13
N VAL A 124 10.90 6.94 -14.98
CA VAL A 124 10.17 8.11 -14.49
C VAL A 124 8.66 7.97 -14.61
N TYR A 125 8.00 7.56 -13.53
CA TYR A 125 6.76 8.19 -13.13
C TYR A 125 7.10 9.08 -11.94
N GLN A 126 6.83 10.37 -12.11
CA GLN A 126 6.93 11.36 -11.05
C GLN A 126 6.01 10.92 -9.90
N THR A 127 6.54 10.21 -8.92
CA THR A 127 6.00 10.31 -7.59
C THR A 127 6.31 11.69 -7.07
N THR A 128 5.26 12.41 -6.72
CA THR A 128 5.29 13.61 -5.90
C THR A 128 5.71 13.28 -4.45
N LEU A 129 6.81 12.56 -4.28
CA LEU A 129 7.74 12.86 -3.20
C LEU A 129 8.61 13.97 -3.79
N ASP A 130 8.56 15.19 -3.23
CA ASP A 130 9.46 16.30 -3.60
C ASP A 130 10.97 15.94 -3.46
N ALA A 131 11.28 14.73 -2.99
CA ALA A 131 12.58 14.11 -3.14
C ALA A 131 12.75 13.53 -4.55
N ALA A 132 13.17 14.37 -5.50
CA ALA A 132 13.89 13.85 -6.66
C ALA A 132 15.10 13.06 -6.16
N LEU A 133 15.02 11.73 -6.26
CA LEU A 133 16.16 10.87 -5.96
C LEU A 133 17.29 11.24 -6.93
N PRO A 134 18.50 11.55 -6.43
CA PRO A 134 19.66 11.73 -7.29
C PRO A 134 19.82 10.52 -8.22
N ALA A 135 20.25 10.76 -9.46
CA ALA A 135 20.52 9.69 -10.42
C ALA A 135 21.40 8.60 -9.79
N GLY A 136 20.89 7.36 -9.74
CA GLY A 136 21.56 6.23 -9.09
C GLY A 136 21.03 5.84 -7.70
N GLN A 137 20.07 6.57 -7.12
CA GLN A 137 19.35 6.14 -5.91
C GLN A 137 18.10 5.31 -6.28
N ARG A 138 17.76 4.33 -5.43
CA ARG A 138 16.82 3.21 -5.72
C ARG A 138 15.44 3.41 -5.08
N TYR A 139 14.42 2.81 -5.72
CA TYR A 139 13.00 2.87 -5.35
C TYR A 139 12.60 1.81 -4.33
N ASP A 140 11.51 2.07 -3.60
CA ASP A 140 10.88 1.09 -2.71
C ASP A 140 10.06 0.10 -3.56
N MET A 141 10.52 -1.15 -3.59
CA MET A 141 9.89 -2.24 -4.35
C MET A 141 8.91 -2.98 -3.43
N GLY A 142 7.62 -2.94 -3.77
CA GLY A 142 6.60 -3.64 -2.99
C GLY A 142 5.17 -3.24 -3.29
N ALA A 143 4.26 -4.10 -2.85
CA ALA A 143 2.82 -3.98 -2.95
C ALA A 143 2.21 -3.42 -1.64
N PHE A 144 0.93 -3.03 -1.68
CA PHE A 144 0.16 -2.59 -0.50
C PHE A 144 0.83 -1.41 0.24
N CYS A 145 1.30 -0.45 -0.53
CA CYS A 145 2.01 0.73 -0.02
C CYS A 145 1.13 1.56 0.93
N ARG A 146 1.59 1.77 2.16
CA ARG A 146 0.96 2.60 3.19
C ARG A 146 1.96 3.63 3.72
N LEU A 147 1.46 4.80 4.08
CA LEU A 147 2.24 5.86 4.72
C LEU A 147 1.54 6.29 6.00
N PHE A 148 2.26 6.33 7.11
CA PHE A 148 1.75 6.76 8.42
C PHE A 148 2.61 7.88 9.02
N PRO A 149 2.03 8.86 9.71
CA PRO A 149 2.81 9.84 10.46
C PRO A 149 3.48 9.18 11.68
N ARG A 150 4.75 9.51 11.91
CA ARG A 150 5.46 9.08 13.11
C ARG A 150 4.95 9.83 14.34
N SER A 151 4.80 9.11 15.45
CA SER A 151 4.30 9.64 16.72
C SER A 151 5.18 10.75 17.31
N ASP A 152 6.48 10.74 17.00
CA ASP A 152 7.46 11.73 17.41
C ASP A 152 7.45 13.02 16.55
N GLY A 153 6.63 13.08 15.49
CA GLY A 153 6.52 14.21 14.58
C GLY A 153 7.75 14.45 13.70
N THR A 154 8.69 13.49 13.62
CA THR A 154 9.92 13.64 12.82
C THR A 154 9.72 13.36 11.34
N GLY A 155 8.58 12.75 10.98
CA GLY A 155 8.19 12.50 9.60
C GLY A 155 7.17 11.37 9.49
N TYR A 156 7.46 10.40 8.63
CA TYR A 156 6.53 9.34 8.24
C TYR A 156 7.23 7.99 8.16
N ASP A 157 6.47 6.92 8.38
CA ASP A 157 6.88 5.56 8.03
C ASP A 157 6.13 5.13 6.78
N VAL A 158 6.87 4.68 5.77
CA VAL A 158 6.32 4.03 4.58
C VAL A 158 6.47 2.54 4.75
N ILE A 159 5.37 1.81 4.58
CA ILE A 159 5.28 0.37 4.79
C ILE A 159 4.77 -0.27 3.51
N PHE A 160 5.41 -1.35 3.08
CA PHE A 160 5.09 -2.07 1.86
C PHE A 160 5.50 -3.53 1.99
N GLY A 161 4.80 -4.40 1.27
CA GLY A 161 5.11 -5.83 1.21
C GLY A 161 6.02 -6.10 0.03
N GLY A 162 7.14 -6.76 0.28
CA GLY A 162 8.01 -7.29 -0.76
C GLY A 162 7.31 -8.43 -1.50
N ALA A 163 7.10 -8.25 -2.80
CA ALA A 163 6.37 -9.17 -3.66
C ALA A 163 7.32 -9.78 -4.71
N PHE A 164 7.72 -11.04 -4.51
CA PHE A 164 8.15 -11.94 -5.58
C PHE A 164 7.84 -13.41 -5.21
N ASP A 165 6.56 -13.76 -5.13
CA ASP A 165 6.15 -15.15 -5.34
C ASP A 165 5.31 -15.24 -6.61
N THR A 166 5.97 -15.69 -7.66
CA THR A 166 5.31 -16.69 -8.48
C THR A 166 6.17 -17.94 -8.39
N ARG A 167 5.54 -19.12 -8.39
CA ARG A 167 6.20 -20.44 -8.49
C ARG A 167 7.16 -20.56 -9.70
N GLU A 168 7.18 -19.53 -10.56
CA GLU A 168 7.94 -19.37 -11.79
C GLU A 168 9.23 -18.51 -11.61
N VAL A 169 9.41 -17.85 -10.45
CA VAL A 169 10.64 -17.10 -10.15
C VAL A 169 11.67 -18.04 -9.49
N PRO A 170 12.94 -18.06 -9.96
CA PRO A 170 14.00 -18.85 -9.34
C PRO A 170 14.12 -18.59 -7.84
N GLU A 171 14.41 -19.62 -7.03
CA GLU A 171 14.56 -19.52 -5.56
C GLU A 171 15.50 -18.39 -5.11
N THR A 172 16.50 -18.06 -5.94
CA THR A 172 17.45 -16.98 -5.69
C THR A 172 16.84 -15.58 -5.72
N ARG A 173 15.58 -15.43 -6.19
CA ARG A 173 14.84 -14.17 -6.38
C ARG A 173 13.57 -14.08 -5.52
N ARG A 174 13.35 -15.02 -4.61
CA ARG A 174 12.19 -15.03 -3.71
C ARG A 174 12.49 -14.11 -2.53
N TYR A 175 11.90 -12.92 -2.55
CA TYR A 175 12.01 -11.94 -1.47
C TYR A 175 10.61 -11.69 -0.94
N GLU A 176 10.36 -12.13 0.29
CA GLU A 176 9.06 -12.01 0.94
C GLU A 176 9.19 -11.37 2.31
N GLY A 177 8.23 -10.50 2.59
CA GLY A 177 8.04 -9.91 3.91
C GLY A 177 7.66 -8.45 3.85
N ASP A 178 7.31 -7.91 5.00
CA ASP A 178 6.87 -6.54 5.14
C ASP A 178 8.04 -5.67 5.57
N VAL A 179 8.19 -4.56 4.85
CA VAL A 179 9.30 -3.64 4.98
C VAL A 179 8.77 -2.29 5.41
N HIS A 180 9.52 -1.63 6.28
CA HIS A 180 9.29 -0.23 6.62
C HIS A 180 10.50 0.63 6.26
N ARG A 181 10.24 1.91 6.01
CA ARG A 181 11.27 2.91 5.75
C ARG A 181 10.85 4.27 6.28
N ALA A 182 11.75 4.93 6.99
CA ALA A 182 11.49 6.26 7.54
C ALA A 182 11.74 7.37 6.51
N LEU A 183 10.76 8.27 6.40
CA LEU A 183 10.83 9.55 5.69
C LEU A 183 10.85 10.70 6.70
N GLY A 184 11.62 11.75 6.41
CA GLY A 184 11.53 13.01 7.16
C GLY A 184 10.30 13.83 6.74
N ASN A 185 10.02 14.91 7.46
CA ASN A 185 8.93 15.85 7.14
C ASN A 185 9.00 16.46 5.72
N GLY A 186 10.22 16.58 5.18
CA GLY A 186 10.49 17.00 3.79
C GLY A 186 10.50 15.84 2.80
N LEU A 187 9.99 14.67 3.17
CA LEU A 187 9.83 13.49 2.31
C LEU A 187 11.14 12.92 1.76
N ALA A 188 12.26 13.22 2.42
CA ALA A 188 13.55 12.60 2.14
C ALA A 188 13.76 11.39 3.04
N PHE A 189 14.25 10.29 2.46
CA PHE A 189 14.60 9.08 3.22
C PHE A 189 15.60 9.37 4.33
N GLN A 190 15.30 8.86 5.52
CA GLN A 190 16.14 8.98 6.72
C GLN A 190 16.79 7.64 7.10
N SER A 191 16.31 6.54 6.54
CA SER A 191 16.83 5.20 6.78
C SER A 191 16.92 4.39 5.49
N GLU A 192 17.72 3.33 5.53
CA GLU A 192 17.58 2.20 4.63
C GLU A 192 16.26 1.46 4.93
N PRO A 193 15.69 0.73 3.95
CA PRO A 193 14.55 -0.14 4.19
C PRO A 193 14.89 -1.25 5.21
N GLN A 194 13.93 -1.57 6.08
CA GLN A 194 14.07 -2.55 7.15
C GLN A 194 12.94 -3.59 7.08
N LEU A 195 13.33 -4.85 6.99
CA LEU A 195 12.40 -5.99 7.07
C LEU A 195 11.98 -6.18 8.52
N PHE A 196 10.68 -6.15 8.80
CA PHE A 196 10.15 -6.36 10.16
C PHE A 196 9.20 -7.56 10.28
N SER A 197 8.74 -8.08 9.15
CA SER A 197 7.98 -9.33 9.06
C SER A 197 8.54 -10.12 7.88
N ASN A 198 8.71 -11.43 8.06
CA ASN A 198 9.18 -12.36 7.03
C ASN A 198 8.01 -13.11 6.35
N HIS A 199 6.78 -12.62 6.51
CA HIS A 199 5.59 -13.16 5.85
C HIS A 199 5.15 -12.14 4.82
N GLY A 200 5.38 -12.40 3.53
CA GLY A 200 5.02 -11.49 2.44
C GLY A 200 3.61 -11.75 1.90
N GLY A 201 3.24 -11.11 0.78
CA GLY A 201 1.96 -11.36 0.10
C GLY A 201 0.87 -10.35 0.43
N ASP A 202 -0.39 -10.78 0.38
CA ASP A 202 -1.53 -9.91 0.70
C ASP A 202 -1.54 -9.58 2.20
N PHE A 203 -1.50 -8.28 2.53
CA PHE A 203 -1.57 -7.79 3.90
C PHE A 203 -2.43 -6.53 4.01
N ALA A 204 -2.89 -6.26 5.23
CA ALA A 204 -3.44 -4.97 5.63
C ALA A 204 -2.73 -4.46 6.88
N ILE A 205 -2.49 -3.15 6.94
CA ILE A 205 -1.81 -2.51 8.07
C ILE A 205 -2.45 -1.14 8.35
N ASP A 206 -2.53 -0.79 9.63
CA ASP A 206 -3.02 0.49 10.13
C ASP A 206 -2.37 0.80 11.49
N THR A 207 -2.60 1.99 12.04
CA THR A 207 -1.99 2.46 13.29
C THR A 207 -2.95 3.28 14.15
N ASP A 208 -2.79 3.17 15.47
CA ASP A 208 -3.39 4.11 16.44
C ASP A 208 -2.47 5.32 16.74
N GLY A 209 -1.34 5.43 16.04
CA GLY A 209 -0.29 6.41 16.28
C GLY A 209 0.66 6.06 17.43
N GLN A 210 0.48 4.93 18.11
CA GLN A 210 1.40 4.40 19.13
C GLN A 210 1.98 3.05 18.72
N PHE A 211 1.17 2.21 18.08
CA PHE A 211 1.53 0.89 17.59
C PHE A 211 1.08 0.73 16.14
N TYR A 212 1.75 -0.16 15.43
CA TYR A 212 1.34 -0.65 14.12
C TYR A 212 0.66 -2.00 14.27
N TYR A 213 -0.41 -2.21 13.52
CA TYR A 213 -1.17 -3.45 13.52
C TYR A 213 -1.13 -4.01 12.12
N LEU A 214 -0.63 -5.22 11.95
CA LEU A 214 -0.45 -5.88 10.66
C LEU A 214 -1.27 -7.17 10.63
N LEU A 215 -2.01 -7.37 9.55
CA LEU A 215 -2.81 -8.56 9.28
C LEU A 215 -2.31 -9.25 8.02
N ASN A 216 -1.78 -10.45 8.16
CA ASN A 216 -1.24 -11.26 7.06
C ASN A 216 -1.62 -12.75 7.23
N ALA A 217 -1.18 -13.61 6.30
CA ALA A 217 -1.60 -15.01 6.29
C ALA A 217 -1.01 -15.82 7.45
N HIS A 218 -1.79 -16.81 7.88
CA HIS A 218 -1.35 -17.87 8.75
C HIS A 218 -1.98 -19.20 8.32
N PRO A 219 -1.30 -20.35 8.49
CA PRO A 219 -1.87 -21.67 8.28
C PRO A 219 -3.29 -21.92 8.80
N GLU A 220 -3.66 -21.24 9.89
CA GLU A 220 -4.92 -21.43 10.62
C GLU A 220 -5.89 -20.26 10.42
N GLY A 221 -5.58 -19.29 9.55
CA GLY A 221 -6.41 -18.12 9.28
C GLY A 221 -5.57 -16.88 8.97
N TRP A 222 -5.77 -15.79 9.71
CA TRP A 222 -4.87 -14.64 9.70
C TRP A 222 -4.03 -14.57 10.95
N ARG A 223 -2.87 -13.94 10.81
CA ARG A 223 -2.03 -13.49 11.91
C ARG A 223 -2.22 -11.98 12.06
N LEU A 224 -2.67 -11.57 13.23
CA LEU A 224 -2.76 -10.16 13.63
C LEU A 224 -1.61 -9.86 14.59
N GLY A 225 -0.61 -9.12 14.11
CA GLY A 225 0.55 -8.69 14.87
C GLY A 225 0.44 -7.22 15.30
N LYS A 226 0.86 -6.92 16.52
CA LYS A 226 1.01 -5.57 17.07
C LYS A 226 2.50 -5.26 17.23
N TYR A 227 2.94 -4.15 16.66
CA TYR A 227 4.34 -3.73 16.61
C TYR A 227 4.52 -2.36 17.26
N ASP A 228 5.64 -2.16 17.96
CA ASP A 228 6.01 -0.85 18.49
C ASP A 228 6.50 0.10 17.37
N PRO A 229 6.78 1.39 17.66
CA PRO A 229 7.27 2.33 16.65
C PRO A 229 8.63 1.98 16.04
N ASP A 230 9.40 1.09 16.67
CA ASP A 230 10.65 0.56 16.14
C ASP A 230 10.44 -0.76 15.38
N PHE A 231 9.17 -1.12 15.13
CA PHE A 231 8.72 -2.33 14.44
C PHE A 231 9.14 -3.64 15.12
N ASN A 232 9.32 -3.64 16.45
CA ASN A 232 9.44 -4.89 17.20
C ASN A 232 8.06 -5.48 17.48
N LEU A 233 7.91 -6.79 17.29
CA LEU A 233 6.66 -7.49 17.61
C LEU A 233 6.40 -7.46 19.13
N VAL A 234 5.27 -6.88 19.53
CA VAL A 234 4.81 -6.74 20.92
C VAL A 234 3.86 -7.86 21.30
N LYS A 235 2.88 -8.15 20.43
CA LYS A 235 1.87 -9.20 20.64
C LYS A 235 1.40 -9.73 19.28
N GLU A 236 1.00 -10.99 19.26
CA GLU A 236 0.44 -11.65 18.08
C GLU A 236 -0.77 -12.49 18.52
N VAL A 237 -1.80 -12.55 17.68
CA VAL A 237 -2.90 -13.51 17.79
C VAL A 237 -3.21 -14.11 16.41
N ILE A 238 -3.72 -15.33 16.40
CA ILE A 238 -4.27 -15.95 15.19
C ILE A 238 -5.77 -15.73 15.19
N VAL A 239 -6.28 -15.21 14.08
CA VAL A 239 -7.70 -15.00 13.79
C VAL A 239 -8.16 -16.14 12.89
N PRO A 240 -8.92 -17.12 13.43
CA PRO A 240 -9.37 -18.25 12.63
C PRO A 240 -10.34 -17.79 11.55
N LEU A 241 -10.17 -18.33 10.34
CA LEU A 241 -11.13 -18.12 9.24
C LEU A 241 -12.09 -19.31 9.18
N PRO A 242 -13.40 -19.10 9.41
CA PRO A 242 -14.39 -20.17 9.26
C PRO A 242 -14.53 -20.60 7.79
N ALA A 243 -15.17 -21.74 7.56
CA ALA A 243 -15.60 -22.14 6.21
C ALA A 243 -16.33 -21.01 5.48
N GLY A 244 -16.10 -20.90 4.17
CA GLY A 244 -16.67 -19.85 3.32
C GLY A 244 -16.00 -18.48 3.40
N HIS A 245 -14.84 -18.35 4.06
CA HIS A 245 -14.11 -17.09 4.14
C HIS A 245 -12.83 -17.14 3.30
N ALA A 246 -12.62 -16.16 2.42
CA ALA A 246 -11.36 -16.04 1.72
C ALA A 246 -10.28 -15.43 2.63
N GLY A 247 -9.04 -15.91 2.46
CA GLY A 247 -7.89 -15.38 3.17
C GLY A 247 -7.40 -14.03 2.65
N ASN A 248 -7.70 -13.66 1.41
CA ASN A 248 -7.05 -12.55 0.72
C ASN A 248 -7.89 -11.26 0.59
N ASP A 249 -7.25 -10.17 0.15
CA ASP A 249 -7.73 -8.78 0.14
C ASP A 249 -8.42 -8.32 1.43
N GLN A 250 -7.84 -8.73 2.56
CA GLN A 250 -8.28 -8.34 3.88
C GLN A 250 -8.19 -6.83 4.10
N MET A 251 -9.04 -6.33 4.98
CA MET A 251 -9.06 -4.95 5.44
C MET A 251 -8.64 -4.92 6.90
N LEU A 252 -7.91 -3.87 7.28
CA LEU A 252 -7.57 -3.59 8.67
C LEU A 252 -7.71 -2.09 8.91
N ARG A 253 -8.44 -1.71 9.95
CA ARG A 253 -8.56 -0.34 10.43
C ARG A 253 -8.40 -0.26 11.93
N VAL A 254 -7.74 0.80 12.40
CA VAL A 254 -7.56 1.07 13.83
C VAL A 254 -8.17 2.41 14.16
N TRP A 255 -9.15 2.42 15.06
CA TRP A 255 -9.85 3.64 15.44
C TRP A 255 -10.43 3.49 16.85
N GLU A 256 -10.22 4.54 17.66
CA GLU A 256 -10.76 4.66 19.04
C GLU A 256 -10.55 3.44 19.95
N GLY A 257 -9.33 2.89 19.93
CA GLY A 257 -8.97 1.77 20.80
C GLY A 257 -9.51 0.41 20.34
N ARG A 258 -10.04 0.35 19.12
CA ARG A 258 -10.50 -0.88 18.46
C ARG A 258 -9.70 -1.14 17.19
N VAL A 259 -9.52 -2.42 16.91
CA VAL A 259 -8.88 -2.95 15.71
C VAL A 259 -9.95 -3.73 14.94
N TYR A 260 -10.33 -3.22 13.77
CA TYR A 260 -11.32 -3.80 12.88
C TYR A 260 -10.58 -4.55 11.79
N LEU A 261 -10.94 -5.79 11.56
CA LEU A 261 -10.43 -6.62 10.48
C LEU A 261 -11.60 -7.11 9.66
N SER A 262 -11.44 -7.24 8.35
CA SER A 262 -12.46 -7.90 7.55
C SER A 262 -11.91 -8.70 6.40
N GLY A 263 -12.73 -9.61 5.90
CA GLY A 263 -12.46 -10.35 4.68
C GLY A 263 -13.73 -10.86 4.03
N LEU A 264 -13.53 -11.45 2.85
CA LEU A 264 -14.61 -11.90 2.00
C LEU A 264 -15.28 -13.13 2.58
N TYR A 265 -16.60 -13.17 2.51
CA TYR A 265 -17.44 -14.24 2.97
C TYR A 265 -18.43 -14.66 1.88
N ASN A 266 -18.51 -15.95 1.63
CA ASN A 266 -19.51 -16.56 0.77
C ASN A 266 -20.23 -17.68 1.54
N PRO A 267 -21.48 -17.45 2.01
CA PRO A 267 -22.25 -18.46 2.72
C PRO A 267 -22.58 -19.68 1.86
N ASP A 268 -22.62 -19.51 0.53
CA ASP A 268 -23.00 -20.54 -0.43
C ASP A 268 -21.81 -21.37 -0.93
N ASN A 269 -20.58 -20.97 -0.58
CA ASN A 269 -19.37 -21.71 -0.93
C ASN A 269 -18.50 -21.97 0.32
N PRO A 270 -18.78 -23.00 1.13
CA PRO A 270 -18.00 -23.32 2.33
C PRO A 270 -16.53 -23.68 2.04
N ASP A 271 -16.22 -24.08 0.80
CA ASP A 271 -14.88 -24.42 0.33
C ASP A 271 -14.16 -23.20 -0.29
N MET A 272 -14.65 -22.00 -0.05
CA MET A 272 -13.98 -20.77 -0.50
C MET A 272 -12.70 -20.53 0.30
N HIS A 273 -11.60 -20.31 -0.41
CA HIS A 273 -10.29 -20.05 0.17
C HIS A 273 -9.66 -18.76 -0.33
N SER A 274 -9.93 -18.41 -1.58
CA SER A 274 -9.56 -17.15 -2.23
C SER A 274 -10.78 -16.53 -2.91
N ASN A 275 -10.77 -15.21 -3.12
CA ASN A 275 -11.74 -14.54 -4.00
C ASN A 275 -11.77 -15.13 -5.42
N LYS A 276 -10.70 -15.81 -5.86
CA LYS A 276 -10.62 -16.51 -7.16
C LYS A 276 -11.52 -17.75 -7.24
N ASP A 277 -11.94 -18.30 -6.11
CA ASP A 277 -12.86 -19.45 -6.06
C ASP A 277 -14.31 -19.03 -6.29
N ALA A 278 -14.60 -17.73 -6.19
CA ALA A 278 -15.92 -17.20 -6.48
C ALA A 278 -16.11 -17.01 -8.00
N ALA A 279 -17.31 -17.33 -8.48
CA ALA A 279 -17.70 -16.92 -9.82
C ALA A 279 -17.70 -15.38 -9.90
N PRO A 280 -17.38 -14.76 -11.06
CA PRO A 280 -17.35 -13.29 -11.18
C PRO A 280 -18.68 -12.60 -10.84
N ASP A 281 -19.80 -13.31 -10.97
CA ASP A 281 -21.17 -12.88 -10.65
C ASP A 281 -21.68 -13.45 -9.31
N ALA A 282 -20.82 -14.09 -8.52
CA ALA A 282 -21.18 -14.59 -7.21
C ALA A 282 -21.59 -13.43 -6.29
N THR A 283 -22.63 -13.67 -5.50
CA THR A 283 -22.98 -12.78 -4.40
C THR A 283 -22.05 -13.05 -3.23
N LEU A 284 -21.29 -12.03 -2.86
CA LEU A 284 -20.28 -12.09 -1.82
C LEU A 284 -20.60 -11.03 -0.76
N TYR A 285 -20.10 -11.25 0.44
CA TYR A 285 -20.31 -10.38 1.59
C TYR A 285 -19.00 -10.19 2.34
N THR A 286 -19.01 -9.33 3.36
CA THR A 286 -17.84 -9.10 4.21
C THR A 286 -18.13 -9.53 5.64
N HIS A 287 -17.22 -10.27 6.26
CA HIS A 287 -17.24 -10.52 7.69
C HIS A 287 -16.23 -9.60 8.36
N VAL A 288 -16.66 -8.83 9.36
CA VAL A 288 -15.86 -7.94 10.19
C VAL A 288 -15.64 -8.56 11.57
N TRP A 289 -14.39 -8.62 12.02
CA TRP A 289 -14.01 -8.96 13.39
C TRP A 289 -13.49 -7.72 14.11
N ILE A 290 -13.79 -7.60 15.39
CA ILE A 290 -13.41 -6.45 16.21
C ILE A 290 -12.61 -6.92 17.41
N TYR A 291 -11.44 -6.33 17.59
CA TYR A 291 -10.54 -6.55 18.72
C TYR A 291 -10.30 -5.24 19.46
N ASP A 292 -9.90 -5.32 20.74
CA ASP A 292 -9.29 -4.16 21.40
C ASP A 292 -7.82 -3.99 20.95
N THR A 293 -7.20 -2.87 21.30
CA THR A 293 -5.77 -2.61 21.01
C THR A 293 -4.80 -3.56 21.71
N ASP A 294 -5.27 -4.34 22.69
CA ASP A 294 -4.50 -5.41 23.30
C ASP A 294 -4.71 -6.75 22.58
N LEU A 295 -5.35 -6.75 21.40
CA LEU A 295 -5.65 -7.94 20.59
C LEU A 295 -6.53 -8.96 21.33
N ASN A 296 -7.40 -8.51 22.23
CA ASN A 296 -8.46 -9.35 22.77
C ASN A 296 -9.71 -9.23 21.90
N PRO A 297 -10.35 -10.35 21.53
CA PRO A 297 -11.52 -10.33 20.68
C PRO A 297 -12.73 -9.74 21.42
N LEU A 298 -13.51 -8.89 20.75
CA LEU A 298 -14.66 -8.19 21.32
C LEU A 298 -15.98 -8.73 20.74
N GLU A 299 -16.16 -8.56 19.43
CA GLU A 299 -17.38 -8.93 18.69
C GLU A 299 -17.06 -9.15 17.20
N ASP A 300 -18.03 -9.66 16.44
CA ASP A 300 -17.96 -9.91 15.01
C ASP A 300 -19.33 -9.66 14.34
N HIS A 301 -19.30 -9.26 13.07
CA HIS A 301 -20.48 -8.89 12.28
C HIS A 301 -20.31 -9.31 10.82
N VAL A 302 -21.33 -9.95 10.25
CA VAL A 302 -21.41 -10.17 8.81
C VAL A 302 -22.22 -9.04 8.19
N LEU A 303 -21.67 -8.43 7.13
CA LEU A 303 -22.27 -7.36 6.35
C LEU A 303 -22.94 -7.97 5.10
N ASP A 304 -24.12 -8.57 5.30
CA ASP A 304 -24.83 -9.36 4.29
C ASP A 304 -26.12 -8.72 3.74
N ASP A 305 -26.42 -7.47 4.10
CA ASP A 305 -27.60 -6.76 3.61
C ASP A 305 -27.58 -6.51 2.10
N GLU A 306 -26.40 -6.20 1.55
CA GLU A 306 -26.16 -6.02 0.12
C GLU A 306 -24.83 -6.66 -0.30
N PRO A 307 -24.73 -7.20 -1.53
CA PRO A 307 -23.50 -7.77 -2.04
C PRO A 307 -22.34 -6.76 -2.03
N ASN A 308 -21.20 -7.21 -1.54
CA ASN A 308 -19.98 -6.42 -1.48
C ASN A 308 -18.74 -7.31 -1.57
N ILE A 309 -17.67 -6.79 -2.17
CA ILE A 309 -16.41 -7.50 -2.32
C ILE A 309 -15.28 -6.86 -1.52
N ASN A 310 -14.29 -7.69 -1.20
CA ASN A 310 -13.12 -7.36 -0.41
C ASN A 310 -12.16 -6.36 -1.11
N GLY A 311 -11.13 -5.92 -0.39
CA GLY A 311 -10.32 -4.75 -0.75
C GLY A 311 -11.00 -3.41 -0.44
N GLY A 312 -12.07 -3.41 0.34
CA GLY A 312 -12.74 -2.21 0.84
C GLY A 312 -12.07 -1.59 2.07
N THR A 313 -12.73 -0.58 2.65
CA THR A 313 -12.29 0.07 3.91
C THR A 313 -13.49 0.46 4.77
N LEU A 314 -13.32 0.42 6.09
CA LEU A 314 -14.32 0.84 7.05
C LEU A 314 -13.95 2.23 7.59
N ILE A 315 -14.92 3.15 7.67
CA ILE A 315 -14.73 4.46 8.29
C ILE A 315 -15.82 4.78 9.30
N PRO A 316 -15.52 5.59 10.33
CA PRO A 316 -16.56 6.18 11.15
C PRO A 316 -17.45 7.13 10.32
N TYR A 317 -18.75 7.06 10.53
CA TYR A 317 -19.71 7.90 9.82
C TYR A 317 -20.96 8.18 10.67
N GLY A 318 -21.19 9.46 11.00
CA GLY A 318 -22.28 9.84 11.91
C GLY A 318 -22.10 9.20 13.29
N GLU A 319 -23.14 8.53 13.78
CA GLU A 319 -23.08 7.70 14.99
C GLU A 319 -22.74 6.23 14.70
N GLY A 320 -22.42 5.86 13.46
CA GLY A 320 -22.14 4.48 13.07
C GLY A 320 -20.96 4.39 12.12
N PHE A 321 -21.12 3.60 11.05
CA PHE A 321 -20.04 3.22 10.16
C PHE A 321 -20.45 3.33 8.69
N ALA A 322 -19.47 3.55 7.83
CA ALA A 322 -19.60 3.31 6.41
C ALA A 322 -18.54 2.30 5.96
N TYR A 323 -18.99 1.22 5.32
CA TYR A 323 -18.11 0.30 4.63
C TYR A 323 -18.06 0.67 3.15
N LEU A 324 -16.86 0.89 2.62
CA LEU A 324 -16.64 1.32 1.24
C LEU A 324 -16.05 0.17 0.46
N ALA A 325 -16.82 -0.38 -0.48
CA ALA A 325 -16.45 -1.54 -1.26
C ALA A 325 -17.17 -1.57 -2.61
N ALA A 326 -16.63 -2.32 -3.55
CA ALA A 326 -17.33 -2.63 -4.80
C ALA A 326 -18.45 -3.65 -4.55
N ASP A 327 -19.48 -3.65 -5.40
CA ASP A 327 -20.62 -4.59 -5.33
C ASP A 327 -20.24 -6.01 -5.76
N ASN A 328 -19.46 -6.15 -6.82
CA ASN A 328 -18.97 -7.42 -7.37
C ASN A 328 -17.75 -7.21 -8.28
N ILE A 329 -17.12 -8.33 -8.68
CA ILE A 329 -15.90 -8.37 -9.50
C ILE A 329 -16.17 -7.94 -10.96
N LEU A 330 -17.39 -8.11 -11.46
CA LEU A 330 -17.72 -7.89 -12.87
C LEU A 330 -17.99 -6.42 -13.20
N HIS A 331 -18.60 -5.69 -12.28
CA HIS A 331 -19.08 -4.33 -12.50
C HIS A 331 -18.25 -3.28 -11.77
N ASN A 332 -17.65 -3.62 -10.63
CA ASN A 332 -16.86 -2.71 -9.83
C ASN A 332 -17.61 -1.40 -9.51
N HIS A 333 -18.90 -1.48 -9.20
CA HIS A 333 -19.61 -0.29 -8.73
C HIS A 333 -19.21 -0.05 -7.27
N LEU A 334 -18.54 1.06 -7.00
CA LEU A 334 -18.11 1.43 -5.66
C LEU A 334 -19.29 2.01 -4.88
N TYR A 335 -19.60 1.42 -3.73
CA TYR A 335 -20.64 1.87 -2.82
C TYR A 335 -20.08 2.29 -1.46
N ALA A 336 -20.82 3.16 -0.77
CA ALA A 336 -20.79 3.28 0.68
C ALA A 336 -22.01 2.55 1.26
N PHE A 337 -21.78 1.47 2.01
CA PHE A 337 -22.79 0.75 2.78
C PHE A 337 -22.83 1.33 4.19
N LEU A 338 -23.99 1.86 4.59
CA LEU A 338 -24.14 2.65 5.81
C LEU A 338 -24.77 1.82 6.92
N TYR A 339 -24.18 1.88 8.10
CA TYR A 339 -24.63 1.17 9.30
C TYR A 339 -24.72 2.14 10.48
N ASP A 340 -25.64 1.90 11.41
CA ASP A 340 -25.67 2.60 12.69
C ASP A 340 -24.68 2.00 13.71
N ALA A 341 -24.72 2.55 14.92
CA ALA A 341 -23.95 2.12 16.09
C ALA A 341 -24.05 0.63 16.42
N ASP A 342 -25.22 0.06 16.17
CA ASP A 342 -25.61 -1.30 16.51
C ASP A 342 -25.48 -2.23 15.30
N TRP A 343 -24.79 -1.78 14.24
CA TRP A 343 -24.60 -2.48 12.96
C TRP A 343 -25.90 -2.75 12.20
N ASN A 344 -26.98 -1.98 12.43
CA ASN A 344 -28.16 -2.07 11.57
C ASN A 344 -27.89 -1.33 10.26
N PHE A 345 -28.19 -1.99 9.14
CA PHE A 345 -28.07 -1.39 7.82
C PHE A 345 -29.06 -0.25 7.60
N LEU A 346 -28.56 0.88 7.12
CA LEU A 346 -29.31 2.10 6.86
C LEU A 346 -29.55 2.33 5.36
N GLY A 347 -28.80 1.64 4.50
CA GLY A 347 -28.85 1.77 3.04
C GLY A 347 -27.46 1.94 2.41
N SER A 348 -27.42 1.99 1.08
CA SER A 348 -26.19 2.18 0.32
C SER A 348 -26.21 3.46 -0.54
N LYS A 349 -25.01 3.94 -0.90
CA LYS A 349 -24.80 5.08 -1.82
C LYS A 349 -23.81 4.67 -2.90
N LEU A 350 -24.24 4.72 -4.17
CA LEU A 350 -23.33 4.57 -5.30
C LEU A 350 -22.39 5.79 -5.36
N LEU A 351 -21.09 5.53 -5.28
CA LEU A 351 -20.04 6.53 -5.33
C LEU A 351 -19.43 6.63 -6.73
N ASN A 352 -19.18 5.48 -7.36
CA ASN A 352 -18.57 5.40 -8.68
C ASN A 352 -19.02 4.13 -9.43
N GLU A 353 -19.18 4.21 -10.75
CA GLU A 353 -19.57 3.07 -11.60
C GLU A 353 -18.37 2.19 -12.05
N ASP A 354 -17.15 2.59 -11.73
CA ASP A 354 -15.91 1.88 -12.08
C ASP A 354 -14.86 2.14 -10.99
N GLY A 355 -15.15 1.70 -9.77
CA GLY A 355 -14.30 1.84 -8.60
C GLY A 355 -14.20 0.55 -7.79
N GLN A 356 -12.97 0.12 -7.51
CA GLN A 356 -12.69 -1.07 -6.70
C GLN A 356 -11.45 -0.84 -5.83
N TRP A 357 -11.20 -1.78 -4.92
CA TRP A 357 -10.05 -1.74 -3.99
C TRP A 357 -9.91 -0.41 -3.26
N SER A 358 -11.02 0.09 -2.70
CA SER A 358 -11.08 1.32 -1.91
C SER A 358 -10.45 1.13 -0.53
N MET A 359 -9.19 0.68 -0.48
CA MET A 359 -8.55 0.23 0.75
C MET A 359 -8.27 1.36 1.75
N GLY A 360 -8.18 2.61 1.31
CA GLY A 360 -8.04 3.75 2.21
C GLY A 360 -9.11 4.83 2.01
N ALA A 361 -9.67 5.25 3.13
CA ALA A 361 -10.51 6.42 3.24
C ALA A 361 -10.32 7.09 4.59
N THR A 362 -10.53 8.41 4.63
CA THR A 362 -10.41 9.19 5.85
C THR A 362 -11.46 10.30 5.91
N VAL A 363 -11.86 10.68 7.12
CA VAL A 363 -12.81 11.75 7.38
C VAL A 363 -12.10 12.88 8.10
N VAL A 364 -12.02 14.05 7.48
CA VAL A 364 -11.33 15.22 8.03
C VAL A 364 -12.16 16.48 7.74
N ASP A 365 -12.44 17.26 8.78
CA ASP A 365 -13.17 18.54 8.71
C ASP A 365 -14.51 18.47 7.95
N GLY A 366 -15.29 17.43 8.21
CA GLY A 366 -16.60 17.23 7.57
C GLY A 366 -16.52 16.81 6.09
N ARG A 367 -15.36 16.35 5.63
CA ARG A 367 -15.15 15.80 4.29
C ARG A 367 -14.70 14.36 4.36
N ILE A 368 -15.17 13.56 3.42
CA ILE A 368 -14.83 12.14 3.28
C ILE A 368 -13.95 11.98 2.04
N TYR A 369 -12.73 11.51 2.22
CA TYR A 369 -11.78 11.26 1.14
C TYR A 369 -11.74 9.77 0.89
N VAL A 370 -12.07 9.34 -0.33
CA VAL A 370 -12.13 7.94 -0.73
C VAL A 370 -11.13 7.72 -1.85
N ALA A 371 -10.07 6.95 -1.59
CA ALA A 371 -9.13 6.53 -2.62
C ALA A 371 -9.56 5.18 -3.17
N TYR A 372 -9.52 5.02 -4.49
CA TYR A 372 -9.93 3.78 -5.17
C TYR A 372 -9.17 3.59 -6.48
N HIS A 373 -9.15 2.34 -6.95
CA HIS A 373 -8.67 1.99 -8.28
C HIS A 373 -9.85 2.04 -9.27
N SER A 374 -9.62 2.60 -10.45
CA SER A 374 -10.59 2.65 -11.55
C SER A 374 -9.98 2.10 -12.83
N GLY A 375 -10.73 1.29 -13.56
CA GLY A 375 -10.28 0.63 -14.78
C GLY A 375 -10.37 -0.89 -14.70
N LYS A 376 -9.76 -1.55 -15.68
CA LYS A 376 -9.81 -3.02 -15.78
C LYS A 376 -8.88 -3.63 -14.75
N HIS A 377 -9.24 -4.83 -14.28
CA HIS A 377 -8.31 -5.70 -13.58
C HIS A 377 -7.02 -5.83 -14.41
N VAL A 378 -5.85 -5.60 -13.79
CA VAL A 378 -4.50 -5.48 -14.40
C VAL A 378 -4.21 -4.24 -15.27
N GLN A 379 -5.13 -3.28 -15.36
CA GLN A 379 -4.89 -2.01 -16.05
C GLN A 379 -5.86 -0.91 -15.56
N GLY A 380 -5.38 -0.06 -14.67
CA GLY A 380 -6.14 1.12 -14.24
C GLY A 380 -5.30 2.13 -13.47
N ASP A 381 -6.00 3.15 -12.99
CA ASP A 381 -5.45 4.31 -12.31
C ASP A 381 -6.01 4.46 -10.90
N VAL A 382 -5.26 5.18 -10.06
CA VAL A 382 -5.72 5.60 -8.74
C VAL A 382 -6.44 6.93 -8.83
N TRP A 383 -7.57 7.00 -8.14
CA TRP A 383 -8.41 8.19 -8.00
C TRP A 383 -8.67 8.48 -6.53
N VAL A 384 -8.96 9.74 -6.23
CA VAL A 384 -9.52 10.18 -4.95
C VAL A 384 -10.76 11.00 -5.23
N ASP A 385 -11.89 10.56 -4.68
CA ASP A 385 -13.11 11.34 -4.62
C ASP A 385 -13.26 11.95 -3.22
N ILE A 386 -13.73 13.20 -3.19
CA ILE A 386 -13.93 13.96 -1.97
C ILE A 386 -15.42 14.29 -1.86
N TYR A 387 -16.05 13.83 -0.79
CA TYR A 387 -17.47 14.01 -0.52
C TYR A 387 -17.70 14.91 0.70
N ASP A 388 -18.87 15.53 0.78
CA ASP A 388 -19.39 16.00 2.07
C ASP A 388 -19.98 14.85 2.91
N THR A 389 -20.48 15.16 4.10
CA THR A 389 -21.11 14.18 4.99
C THR A 389 -22.44 13.62 4.46
N ASP A 390 -23.03 14.23 3.44
CA ASP A 390 -24.26 13.74 2.80
C ASP A 390 -23.95 12.87 1.56
N TRP A 391 -22.68 12.53 1.35
CA TRP A 391 -22.17 11.81 0.18
C TRP A 391 -22.36 12.57 -1.15
N THR A 392 -22.43 13.90 -1.09
CA THR A 392 -22.37 14.73 -2.30
C THR A 392 -20.92 14.86 -2.74
N LEU A 393 -20.62 14.48 -3.97
CA LEU A 393 -19.28 14.64 -4.55
C LEU A 393 -18.92 16.13 -4.65
N LEU A 394 -17.85 16.54 -3.97
CA LEU A 394 -17.33 17.91 -3.96
C LEU A 394 -16.19 18.10 -4.95
N ASP A 395 -15.29 17.11 -5.05
CA ASP A 395 -14.12 17.16 -5.92
C ASP A 395 -13.65 15.74 -6.30
N ARG A 396 -12.92 15.64 -7.40
CA ARG A 396 -12.35 14.40 -7.93
C ARG A 396 -10.93 14.64 -8.42
N ILE A 397 -10.00 13.83 -7.96
CA ILE A 397 -8.59 13.91 -8.30
C ILE A 397 -8.16 12.59 -8.95
N GLN A 398 -7.70 12.67 -10.20
CA GLN A 398 -6.95 11.57 -10.80
C GLN A 398 -5.51 11.63 -10.28
N VAL A 399 -5.11 10.63 -9.49
CA VAL A 399 -3.78 10.60 -8.85
C VAL A 399 -2.73 10.09 -9.83
N THR A 400 -3.08 9.08 -10.64
CA THR A 400 -2.17 8.51 -11.64
C THR A 400 -2.74 8.58 -13.05
N GLN A 401 -1.83 8.57 -14.02
CA GLN A 401 -2.14 8.39 -15.45
C GLN A 401 -1.11 7.41 -16.01
N VAL A 402 -1.19 6.15 -15.60
CA VAL A 402 -0.18 5.16 -15.96
C VAL A 402 -0.31 4.76 -17.43
N GLU A 403 0.83 4.55 -18.08
CA GLU A 403 0.87 4.05 -19.46
C GLU A 403 0.23 2.67 -19.59
N LYS A 404 -0.21 2.34 -20.81
CA LYS A 404 -0.70 0.99 -21.12
C LYS A 404 0.32 -0.08 -20.77
N GLY A 405 -0.12 -1.09 -20.01
CA GLY A 405 0.73 -2.18 -19.52
C GLY A 405 1.27 -1.96 -18.11
N PHE A 406 0.90 -0.84 -17.48
CA PHE A 406 1.02 -0.60 -16.05
C PHE A 406 -0.35 -0.60 -15.38
N ASN A 407 -0.34 -0.83 -14.07
CA ASN A 407 -1.54 -0.86 -13.25
C ASN A 407 -1.27 -0.20 -11.89
N ALA A 408 -1.91 0.94 -11.63
CA ALA A 408 -1.86 1.59 -10.31
C ALA A 408 -3.04 1.11 -9.46
N GLN A 409 -2.78 0.61 -8.25
CA GLN A 409 -3.83 -0.05 -7.46
C GLN A 409 -3.57 0.01 -5.94
N ARG A 410 -4.55 -0.54 -5.20
CA ARG A 410 -4.58 -0.65 -3.72
C ARG A 410 -4.28 0.67 -3.01
N PRO A 411 -4.91 1.78 -3.41
CA PRO A 411 -4.56 3.08 -2.89
C PRO A 411 -5.00 3.27 -1.44
N TRP A 412 -4.30 4.17 -0.76
CA TRP A 412 -4.59 4.59 0.59
C TRP A 412 -4.45 6.11 0.72
N VAL A 413 -5.40 6.77 1.36
CA VAL A 413 -5.38 8.22 1.55
C VAL A 413 -5.28 8.61 3.02
N GLN A 414 -4.41 9.57 3.32
CA GLN A 414 -4.35 10.25 4.61
C GLN A 414 -4.31 11.76 4.41
N VAL A 415 -4.98 12.50 5.30
CA VAL A 415 -4.98 13.96 5.29
C VAL A 415 -4.37 14.44 6.61
N LEU A 416 -3.25 15.16 6.53
CA LEU A 416 -2.45 15.58 7.67
C LEU A 416 -2.11 17.07 7.55
N GLY A 417 -2.76 17.89 8.37
CA GLY A 417 -2.68 19.35 8.25
C GLY A 417 -3.24 19.80 6.90
N ASP A 418 -2.44 20.58 6.16
CA ASP A 418 -2.79 21.12 4.84
C ASP A 418 -2.37 20.21 3.68
N ARG A 419 -1.94 18.97 3.97
CA ARG A 419 -1.47 18.02 2.95
C ARG A 419 -2.35 16.77 2.91
N MET A 420 -2.61 16.30 1.70
CA MET A 420 -3.20 14.99 1.43
C MET A 420 -2.13 14.09 0.81
N PHE A 421 -1.95 12.92 1.39
CA PHE A 421 -1.04 11.87 0.95
C PHE A 421 -1.86 10.73 0.35
N VAL A 422 -1.50 10.28 -0.83
CA VAL A 422 -2.07 9.09 -1.46
C VAL A 422 -0.94 8.11 -1.73
N SER A 423 -0.90 7.02 -0.98
CA SER A 423 0.04 5.93 -1.21
C SER A 423 -0.63 4.83 -2.02
N TYR A 424 0.11 4.20 -2.93
CA TYR A 424 -0.41 3.18 -3.83
C TYR A 424 0.77 2.37 -4.36
N ASP A 425 0.47 1.25 -5.01
CA ASP A 425 1.48 0.53 -5.77
C ASP A 425 1.19 0.55 -7.26
N VAL A 426 2.26 0.57 -8.05
CA VAL A 426 2.20 0.43 -9.51
C VAL A 426 2.88 -0.85 -9.89
N SER A 427 2.17 -1.68 -10.64
CA SER A 427 2.69 -2.91 -11.19
C SER A 427 2.94 -2.80 -12.69
N ARG A 428 3.92 -3.57 -13.16
CA ARG A 428 4.11 -3.86 -14.58
C ARG A 428 4.27 -5.37 -14.72
N GLU A 429 3.60 -5.96 -15.70
CA GLU A 429 3.72 -7.39 -16.01
C GLU A 429 4.49 -7.65 -17.32
N PRO A 430 5.80 -7.36 -17.43
CA PRO A 430 6.58 -7.89 -18.52
C PRO A 430 6.85 -9.38 -18.26
N GLN A 431 6.29 -10.26 -19.09
CA GLN A 431 6.75 -11.64 -19.25
C GLN A 431 6.60 -12.52 -17.98
N GLY A 432 5.53 -12.31 -17.19
CA GLY A 432 5.18 -13.17 -16.05
C GLY A 432 5.85 -12.81 -14.71
N VAL A 433 6.66 -11.75 -14.68
CA VAL A 433 7.18 -11.17 -13.43
C VAL A 433 6.43 -9.87 -13.18
N VAL A 434 5.78 -9.74 -12.02
CA VAL A 434 5.08 -8.52 -11.64
C VAL A 434 6.01 -7.65 -10.80
N ASP A 435 6.50 -6.55 -11.37
CA ASP A 435 7.31 -5.58 -10.63
C ASP A 435 6.40 -4.56 -9.96
N PHE A 436 6.23 -4.64 -8.64
CA PHE A 436 5.50 -3.65 -7.84
C PHE A 436 6.41 -2.54 -7.31
N GLN A 437 5.95 -1.29 -7.43
CA GLN A 437 6.62 -0.11 -6.89
C GLN A 437 5.70 0.57 -5.89
N CYS A 438 6.18 0.81 -4.66
CA CYS A 438 5.46 1.58 -3.65
C CYS A 438 5.69 3.07 -3.89
N LEU A 439 4.59 3.80 -4.09
CA LEU A 439 4.59 5.18 -4.52
C LEU A 439 3.70 6.03 -3.60
N VAL A 440 4.07 7.29 -3.41
CA VAL A 440 3.31 8.28 -2.66
C VAL A 440 3.17 9.55 -3.49
N SER A 441 1.93 10.01 -3.65
CA SER A 441 1.60 11.32 -4.21
C SER A 441 1.14 12.28 -3.12
N VAL A 442 1.56 13.54 -3.23
CA VAL A 442 1.22 14.59 -2.26
C VAL A 442 0.48 15.72 -2.96
N PHE A 443 -0.62 16.14 -2.35
CA PHE A 443 -1.47 17.22 -2.80
C PHE A 443 -1.71 18.21 -1.65
N GLU A 444 -2.04 19.45 -2.00
CA GLU A 444 -2.69 20.36 -1.04
C GLU A 444 -4.05 19.79 -0.68
N LYS A 445 -4.42 19.88 0.61
CA LYS A 445 -5.75 19.54 1.08
C LYS A 445 -6.78 20.42 0.37
N ARG A 446 -7.73 19.80 -0.33
CA ARG A 446 -8.84 20.47 -1.01
C ARG A 446 -9.95 20.79 -0.04
#